data_AF-A0A445N3W4-F1
#
_entry.id   AF-A0A445N3W4-F1
#
_cell.length_a   1.000
_cell.length_b   1.000
_cell.length_c   1.000
_cell.angle_alpha   90.00
_cell.angle_beta   90.00
_cell.angle_gamma   90.00
#
_symmetry.space_group_name_H-M   'P 1'
#
loop_
_entity.id
_entity.type
_entity.pdbx_description
1 polymer ?
#
loop_
_entity_poly.entity_id
_entity_poly.type
_entity_poly.pdbx_seq_one_letter_code
_entity_poly.pdbx_strand_id
1 'polypeptide(L)' 'MSEKVLENAHESLRLSKLTFAHEKSSPLLLEQLYRAFTIINNEKYHK' A
#
# COMPACT_ATOMS: atom_id res chain seq x y z
N MET A 1 2.39 -4.43 15.19
CA MET A 1 2.80 -3.02 15.22
C MET A 1 2.74 -2.56 16.67
N SER A 2 3.70 -1.78 17.15
CA SER A 2 3.67 -1.22 18.50
C SER A 2 2.73 -0.01 18.57
N GLU A 3 2.15 0.25 19.74
CA GLU A 3 1.22 1.36 19.96
C GLU A 3 1.85 2.71 19.60
N LYS A 4 3.12 2.93 19.98
CA LYS A 4 3.89 4.11 19.60
C LYS A 4 3.93 4.36 18.09
N VAL A 5 4.00 3.30 17.28
CA VAL A 5 4.03 3.46 15.81
C VAL A 5 2.66 3.87 15.29
N LEU A 6 1.57 3.36 15.89
CA LEU A 6 0.20 3.71 15.50
C LEU A 6 -0.14 5.16 15.88
N GLU A 7 0.26 5.61 17.07
CA GLU A 7 0.02 6.98 17.54
C GLU A 7 0.73 8.05 16.68
N ASN A 8 1.89 7.71 16.11
CA ASN A 8 2.64 8.61 15.23
C ASN A 8 2.17 8.57 13.76
N ALA A 9 1.27 7.65 13.39
CA ALA A 9 0.79 7.53 12.02
C ALA A 9 -0.33 8.56 11.77
N HIS A 10 -0.17 9.38 10.73
CA HIS A 10 -1.19 10.34 10.31
C HIS A 10 -2.41 9.66 9.69
N GLU A 11 -2.17 8.55 8.99
CA GLU A 11 -3.20 7.75 8.36
C GLU A 11 -2.88 6.26 8.47
N SER A 12 -3.93 5.44 8.47
CA SER A 12 -3.84 3.99 8.46
C SER A 12 -4.56 3.42 7.25
N LEU A 13 -3.82 2.75 6.38
CA LEU A 13 -4.34 2.11 5.17
C LEU A 13 -4.33 0.59 5.32
N ARG A 14 -5.40 -0.05 4.83
CA ARG A 14 -5.53 -1.51 4.83
C ARG A 14 -5.39 -2.03 3.39
N LEU A 15 -4.42 -2.92 3.15
CA LEU A 15 -4.24 -3.56 1.85
C LEU A 15 -5.41 -4.47 1.45
N SER A 16 -5.99 -5.19 2.42
CA SER A 16 -7.19 -6.04 2.24
C SER A 16 -7.80 -6.41 3.59
N LYS A 17 -9.01 -6.98 3.60
CA LYS A 17 -9.59 -7.65 4.77
C LYS A 17 -8.85 -8.93 5.16
N LEU A 18 -7.95 -9.43 4.30
CA LEU A 18 -7.14 -10.63 4.53
C LEU A 18 -5.84 -10.31 5.30
N THR A 19 -5.29 -11.32 5.97
CA THR A 19 -3.96 -11.26 6.59
C THR A 19 -2.92 -11.75 5.60
N PHE A 20 -1.94 -10.90 5.26
CA PHE A 20 -0.84 -11.26 4.38
C PHE A 20 0.42 -11.61 5.18
N ALA A 21 1.22 -12.53 4.66
CA ALA A 21 2.59 -12.72 5.13
C ALA A 21 3.40 -11.45 4.85
N HIS A 22 4.34 -11.12 5.75
CA HIS A 22 5.15 -9.89 5.66
C HIS A 22 5.92 -9.76 4.33
N GLU A 23 6.45 -10.88 3.82
CA GLU A 23 7.15 -10.92 2.53
C GLU A 23 6.25 -10.59 1.33
N LYS A 24 4.94 -10.82 1.47
CA LYS A 24 3.94 -10.56 0.41
C LYS A 24 3.32 -9.17 0.53
N SER A 25 3.23 -8.59 1.72
CA SER A 25 2.66 -7.25 1.90
C SER A 25 3.51 -6.16 1.25
N SER A 26 4.84 -6.30 1.28
CA SER A 26 5.78 -5.32 0.70
C SER A 26 5.68 -5.19 -0.83
N PRO A 27 5.80 -6.27 -1.63
CA PRO A 27 5.65 -6.16 -3.09
C PRO A 27 4.23 -5.76 -3.51
N LEU A 28 3.20 -6.16 -2.75
CA LEU A 28 1.82 -5.74 -3.01
C LEU A 28 1.65 -4.23 -2.84
N LEU A 29 2.15 -3.66 -1.73
CA LEU A 29 2.09 -2.21 -1.50
C LEU A 29 2.87 -1.45 -2.58
N LEU A 30 4.04 -1.95 -2.99
CA LEU A 30 4.85 -1.33 -4.03
C LEU A 30 4.11 -1.26 -5.37
N GLU A 31 3.43 -2.34 -5.76
CA GLU A 31 2.61 -2.37 -6.97
C GLU A 31 1.46 -1.37 -6.89
N GLN A 32 0.78 -1.28 -5.74
CA GLN A 32 -0.31 -0.32 -5.56
C GLN A 32 0.17 1.13 -5.63
N LEU A 33 1.35 1.44 -5.08
CA LEU A 33 1.95 2.78 -5.20
C LEU A 33 2.31 3.07 -6.66
N TYR A 34 2.97 2.14 -7.34
CA TYR A 34 3.28 2.27 -8.77
C TYR A 34 2.03 2.57 -9.59
N ARG A 35 0.96 1.78 -9.40
CA ARG A 35 -0.34 1.98 -10.04
C ARG A 35 -0.92 3.37 -9.76
N ALA A 36 -0.85 3.83 -8.51
CA ALA A 36 -1.35 5.15 -8.14
C ALA A 36 -0.61 6.26 -8.90
N PHE A 37 0.72 6.18 -9.00
CA PHE A 37 1.51 7.16 -9.77
C PHE A 37 1.19 7.12 -11.26
N THR A 38 1.04 5.93 -11.86
CA THR A 38 0.68 5.82 -13.29
C THR A 38 -0.69 6.44 -13.58
N ILE A 39 -1.68 6.21 -12.70
CA ILE A 39 -3.01 6.84 -12.80
C ILE A 39 -2.90 8.36 -12.69
N ILE A 40 -2.17 8.87 -11.70
CA ILE A 40 -1.98 10.32 -11.49
C ILE A 40 -1.30 10.97 -12.70
N ASN A 41 -0.34 10.30 -13.32
CA ASN A 41 0.40 10.81 -14.47
C ASN A 41 -0.37 10.67 -15.81
N ASN A 42 -1.60 10.16 -15.80
CA ASN A 42 -2.37 9.83 -17.01
C ASN A 42 -1.60 8.91 -17.98
N GLU A 43 -0.68 8.12 -17.46
CA GLU A 43 0.01 7.10 -18.23
C GLU A 43 -0.94 5.91 -18.40
N LYS A 44 -0.77 5.16 -19.50
CA LYS A 44 -1.51 3.90 -19.67
C LYS A 44 -1.01 2.88 -18.64
N TYR A 45 -1.62 2.88 -17.48
CA TYR A 45 -1.60 1.74 -16.60
C TYR A 45 -2.37 0.58 -17.29
N HIS A 46 -1.94 -0.66 -17.04
CA HIS A 46 -2.35 -1.86 -17.79
C HIS A 46 -3.86 -1.98 -18.07
N LYS A 47 -4.17 -2.57 -19.24
CA LYS A 47 -5.52 -2.85 -19.78
C LYS A 47 -6.46 -3.53 -18.79
#